data_AF-A0A938B8G2-F1
#
_entry.id   AF-A0A938B8G2-F1
#
_cell.length_a   1.000
_cell.length_b   1.000
_cell.length_c   1.000
_cell.angle_alpha   90.00
_cell.angle_beta   90.00
_cell.angle_gamma   90.00
#
_symmetry.space_group_name_H-M   'P 1'
#
loop_
_entity.id
_entity.type
_entity.pdbx_description
1 polymer ?
#
loop_
_entity_poly.entity_id
_entity_poly.type
_entity_poly.pdbx_seq_one_letter_code
_entity_poly.pdbx_strand_id
1 'polypeptide(L)'
;MKSASNYYPRQEPKFLIECYEFVNPNCSLDCFCRKNGCDGVWVLKDNVSYDVFVYHYANLWARGSEDFINKVSNDNLEIGQVRWSAGIQILRRLKNNWNNFNSSGESLPQKINKIRRCFFCNDSFEITKNIIEDIKSIVRNSGVYRSKLISSLFYDIIIPFDTESRDRQENCGYNPEKYGLEMRKDALEFLIKNKLSIDEFRNLDDAKEKYWDDEYNQSIPYGTVCSRVIDKLFYGW
;
A
#
# COMPACT_ATOMS: atom_id res chain seq x y z
N MET A 1 23.78 2.94 13.10
CA MET A 1 22.37 3.21 12.75
C MET A 1 21.57 3.26 14.04
N LYS A 2 20.91 4.37 14.36
CA LYS A 2 19.96 4.40 15.49
C LYS A 2 18.75 3.58 15.07
N SER A 3 18.33 2.61 15.89
CA SER A 3 17.13 1.82 15.63
C SER A 3 15.92 2.75 15.62
N ALA A 4 15.26 2.88 14.48
CA ALA A 4 14.01 3.61 14.36
C ALA A 4 12.95 2.84 15.16
N SER A 5 12.51 3.37 16.30
CA SER A 5 11.33 2.86 16.98
C SER A 5 10.08 3.42 16.33
N ASN A 6 9.76 2.91 15.15
CA ASN A 6 8.51 3.17 14.45
C ASN A 6 7.43 2.23 15.02
N TYR A 7 6.37 2.78 15.61
CA TYR A 7 5.19 1.99 15.96
C TYR A 7 4.53 1.50 14.67
N TYR A 8 4.92 0.31 14.22
CA TYR A 8 4.21 -0.37 13.15
C TYR A 8 2.73 -0.48 13.51
N PRO A 9 1.81 -0.39 12.54
CA PRO A 9 0.53 -1.02 12.77
C PRO A 9 0.84 -2.51 12.95
N ARG A 10 0.76 -3.00 14.19
CA ARG A 10 1.05 -4.39 14.58
C ARG A 10 0.36 -5.42 13.68
N GLN A 11 -0.69 -4.98 12.99
CA GLN A 11 -1.59 -5.75 12.13
C GLN A 11 -1.16 -5.84 10.66
N GLU A 12 -0.08 -5.18 10.23
CA GLU A 12 0.39 -5.24 8.84
C GLU A 12 0.75 -6.64 8.32
N PRO A 13 1.36 -7.54 9.13
CA PRO A 13 1.59 -8.91 8.68
C PRO A 13 0.30 -9.65 8.36
N LYS A 14 -0.71 -9.49 9.22
CA LYS A 14 -2.04 -10.08 9.03
C LYS A 14 -2.70 -9.53 7.78
N PHE A 15 -2.56 -8.23 7.51
CA PHE A 15 -3.06 -7.64 6.27
C PHE A 15 -2.40 -8.25 5.04
N LEU A 16 -1.07 -8.40 5.03
CA LEU A 16 -0.33 -9.04 3.94
C LEU A 16 -0.81 -10.48 3.71
N ILE A 17 -0.92 -11.28 4.76
CA ILE A 17 -1.30 -12.69 4.66
C ILE A 17 -2.76 -12.86 4.20
N GLU A 18 -3.68 -12.04 4.73
CA GLU A 18 -5.10 -12.20 4.46
C GLU A 18 -5.54 -11.55 3.15
N CYS A 19 -5.00 -10.37 2.81
CA CYS A 19 -5.43 -9.61 1.64
C CYS A 19 -4.51 -9.73 0.42
N TYR A 20 -3.27 -10.15 0.58
CA TYR A 20 -2.29 -10.18 -0.51
C TYR A 20 -1.73 -11.56 -0.76
N GLU A 21 -1.16 -11.73 -1.94
CA GLU A 21 -0.39 -12.89 -2.32
C GLU A 21 0.94 -12.44 -2.93
N PHE A 22 1.97 -13.27 -2.76
CA PHE A 22 3.26 -13.06 -3.37
C PHE A 22 3.33 -13.88 -4.66
N VAL A 23 3.43 -13.21 -5.80
CA VAL A 23 3.33 -13.84 -7.12
C VAL A 23 4.50 -13.47 -8.01
N ASN A 24 4.74 -14.27 -9.04
CA ASN A 24 5.73 -13.96 -10.07
C ASN A 24 5.41 -12.62 -10.74
N PRO A 25 6.40 -11.73 -10.92
CA PRO A 25 6.20 -10.45 -11.59
C PRO A 25 5.91 -10.66 -13.07
N ASN A 26 4.97 -9.89 -13.61
CA ASN A 26 4.55 -9.96 -15.01
C ASN A 26 5.19 -8.86 -15.86
N CYS A 27 6.48 -8.61 -15.70
CA CYS A 27 7.22 -7.61 -16.48
C CYS A 27 8.26 -8.26 -17.39
N SER A 28 8.77 -7.51 -18.36
CA SER A 28 9.81 -7.99 -19.28
C SER A 28 11.09 -8.36 -18.52
N LEU A 29 11.89 -9.26 -19.10
CA LEU A 29 13.22 -9.61 -18.56
C LEU A 29 14.16 -8.40 -18.49
N ASP A 30 13.91 -7.39 -19.32
CA ASP A 30 14.65 -6.13 -19.32
C ASP A 30 14.23 -5.15 -18.22
N CYS A 31 13.13 -5.43 -17.52
CA CYS A 31 12.66 -4.61 -16.42
C CYS A 31 13.71 -4.54 -15.30
N PHE A 32 13.90 -3.35 -14.71
CA PHE A 32 14.87 -3.16 -13.64
C PHE A 32 14.69 -4.18 -12.52
N CYS A 33 13.46 -4.46 -12.12
CA CYS A 33 13.23 -5.39 -11.01
C CYS A 33 13.72 -6.82 -11.30
N ARG A 34 13.53 -7.32 -12.51
CA ARG A 34 13.99 -8.65 -12.92
C ARG A 34 15.51 -8.74 -12.96
N LYS A 35 16.17 -7.68 -13.45
CA LYS A 35 17.64 -7.59 -13.50
C LYS A 35 18.29 -7.54 -12.13
N ASN A 36 17.56 -7.14 -11.09
CA ASN A 36 18.09 -6.92 -9.75
C ASN A 36 17.47 -7.87 -8.72
N GLY A 37 17.21 -9.13 -9.09
CA GLY A 37 16.82 -10.18 -8.14
C GLY A 37 15.48 -9.92 -7.45
N CYS A 38 14.42 -9.85 -8.25
CA CYS A 38 13.03 -9.82 -7.77
C CYS A 38 12.35 -11.14 -8.08
N ASP A 39 12.24 -12.00 -7.06
CA ASP A 39 11.60 -13.31 -7.17
C ASP A 39 10.07 -13.20 -7.20
N GLY A 40 9.52 -12.16 -6.60
CA GLY A 40 8.08 -11.92 -6.61
C GLY A 40 7.66 -10.51 -6.19
N VAL A 41 6.35 -10.31 -6.28
CA VAL A 41 5.68 -9.05 -5.97
C VAL A 41 4.43 -9.31 -5.15
N TRP A 42 4.15 -8.43 -4.20
CA TRP A 42 2.93 -8.49 -3.40
C TRP A 42 1.79 -7.83 -4.16
N VAL A 43 0.74 -8.58 -4.44
CA VAL A 43 -0.46 -8.08 -5.12
C VAL A 43 -1.70 -8.38 -4.30
N LEU A 44 -2.70 -7.52 -4.39
CA LEU A 44 -3.99 -7.76 -3.74
C LEU A 44 -4.59 -9.04 -4.34
N LYS A 45 -5.06 -9.96 -3.49
CA LYS A 45 -5.73 -11.20 -3.96
C LYS A 45 -6.93 -10.82 -4.82
N ASP A 46 -7.19 -11.58 -5.88
CA ASP A 46 -8.28 -11.27 -6.81
C ASP A 46 -9.69 -11.47 -6.21
N ASN A 47 -9.80 -12.21 -5.11
CA ASN A 47 -11.04 -12.61 -4.49
C ASN A 47 -11.25 -12.04 -3.07
N VAL A 48 -10.42 -11.08 -2.64
CA VAL A 48 -10.57 -10.47 -1.31
C VAL A 48 -11.91 -9.73 -1.22
N SER A 49 -12.71 -10.06 -0.21
CA SER A 49 -13.98 -9.39 0.02
C SER A 49 -13.77 -7.97 0.53
N TYR A 50 -14.73 -7.09 0.24
CA TYR A 50 -14.69 -5.71 0.69
C TYR A 50 -14.58 -5.62 2.22
N ASP A 51 -15.32 -6.46 2.95
CA ASP A 51 -15.35 -6.44 4.42
C ASP A 51 -14.01 -6.86 5.03
N VAL A 52 -13.34 -7.87 4.46
CA VAL A 52 -11.99 -8.28 4.88
C VAL A 52 -11.00 -7.15 4.63
N PHE A 53 -11.07 -6.51 3.45
CA PHE A 53 -10.22 -5.36 3.15
C PHE A 53 -10.45 -4.18 4.12
N VAL A 54 -11.71 -3.83 4.41
CA VAL A 54 -12.07 -2.75 5.33
C VAL A 54 -11.59 -3.04 6.75
N TYR A 55 -11.75 -4.28 7.22
CA TYR A 55 -11.28 -4.70 8.54
C TYR A 55 -9.78 -4.43 8.69
N HIS A 56 -8.97 -4.85 7.71
CA HIS A 56 -7.53 -4.62 7.74
C HIS A 56 -7.13 -3.17 7.51
N TYR A 57 -7.82 -2.46 6.62
CA TYR A 57 -7.63 -1.03 6.45
C TYR A 57 -7.86 -0.28 7.77
N ALA A 58 -8.90 -0.64 8.51
CA ALA A 58 -9.20 -0.05 9.82
C ALA A 58 -8.12 -0.39 10.85
N ASN A 59 -7.63 -1.62 10.87
CA ASN A 59 -6.51 -2.03 11.72
C ASN A 59 -5.24 -1.21 11.46
N LEU A 60 -4.91 -0.98 10.19
CA LEU A 60 -3.74 -0.19 9.82
C LEU A 60 -3.89 1.30 10.14
N TRP A 61 -5.03 1.89 9.78
CA TRP A 61 -5.16 3.34 9.65
C TRP A 61 -6.10 3.99 10.66
N ALA A 62 -6.96 3.19 11.29
CA ALA A 62 -7.92 3.61 12.31
C ALA A 62 -7.75 2.85 13.63
N ARG A 63 -6.57 2.22 13.84
CA ARG A 63 -6.22 1.47 15.06
C ARG A 63 -7.23 0.38 15.45
N GLY A 64 -7.85 -0.26 14.45
CA GLY A 64 -8.81 -1.34 14.66
C GLY A 64 -10.14 -0.87 15.27
N SER A 65 -10.48 0.42 15.16
CA SER A 65 -11.72 0.97 15.71
C SER A 65 -12.97 0.25 15.16
N GLU A 66 -13.71 -0.43 16.04
CA GLU A 66 -14.98 -1.07 15.70
C GLU A 66 -16.02 -0.05 15.24
N ASP A 67 -16.05 1.15 15.83
CA ASP A 67 -16.93 2.24 15.41
C ASP A 67 -16.65 2.65 13.95
N PHE A 68 -15.37 2.68 13.55
CA PHE A 68 -14.99 2.95 12.16
C PHE A 68 -15.54 1.86 11.23
N ILE A 69 -15.33 0.59 11.56
CA ILE A 69 -15.78 -0.54 10.75
C ILE A 69 -17.31 -0.53 10.63
N ASN A 70 -18.01 -0.41 11.75
CA ASN A 70 -19.48 -0.36 11.80
C ASN A 70 -20.03 0.78 10.96
N LYS A 71 -19.42 1.97 11.03
CA LYS A 71 -19.81 3.10 10.18
C LYS A 71 -19.51 2.85 8.72
N VAL A 72 -18.38 2.25 8.35
CA VAL A 72 -18.12 1.90 6.94
C VAL A 72 -19.14 0.90 6.39
N SER A 73 -19.53 -0.09 7.20
CA SER A 73 -20.43 -1.15 6.76
C SER A 73 -21.90 -0.73 6.68
N ASN A 74 -22.34 0.19 7.53
CA ASN A 74 -23.73 0.63 7.62
C ASN A 74 -23.90 2.09 7.16
N ASP A 75 -24.39 2.27 5.92
CA ASP A 75 -24.59 3.59 5.30
C ASP A 75 -25.62 4.47 6.02
N ASN A 76 -26.51 3.88 6.82
CA ASN A 76 -27.53 4.60 7.58
C ASN A 76 -26.97 5.28 8.84
N LEU A 77 -25.77 4.89 9.29
CA LEU A 77 -25.16 5.53 10.45
C LEU A 77 -24.59 6.89 10.05
N GLU A 78 -24.91 7.92 10.84
CA GLU A 78 -24.28 9.22 10.70
C GLU A 78 -22.77 9.10 10.99
N ILE A 79 -21.97 9.70 10.09
CA ILE A 79 -20.51 9.69 10.23
C ILE A 79 -20.09 10.62 11.38
N GLY A 80 -20.81 11.73 11.59
CA GLY A 80 -20.49 12.76 12.56
C GLY A 80 -19.12 13.44 12.33
N GLN A 81 -18.68 14.26 13.28
CA GLN A 81 -17.33 14.85 13.30
C GLN A 81 -16.31 13.92 13.97
N VAL A 82 -16.22 12.67 13.50
CA VAL A 82 -15.19 11.75 14.01
C VAL A 82 -13.88 11.92 13.26
N ARG A 83 -12.75 11.63 13.92
CA ARG A 83 -11.37 11.75 13.40
C ARG A 83 -11.16 11.11 12.01
N TRP A 84 -11.93 10.07 11.70
CA TRP A 84 -11.80 9.26 10.49
C TRP A 84 -12.94 9.48 9.47
N SER A 85 -13.72 10.54 9.62
CA SER A 85 -14.90 10.81 8.78
C SER A 85 -14.60 10.73 7.29
N ALA A 86 -13.48 11.33 6.84
CA ALA A 86 -13.03 11.26 5.45
C ALA A 86 -12.69 9.83 5.01
N GLY A 87 -12.05 9.02 5.85
CA GLY A 87 -11.77 7.61 5.58
C GLY A 87 -13.06 6.78 5.46
N ILE A 88 -14.02 6.99 6.35
CA ILE A 88 -15.34 6.33 6.32
C ILE A 88 -16.06 6.67 5.01
N GLN A 89 -16.12 7.94 4.63
CA GLN A 89 -16.77 8.38 3.39
C GLN A 89 -16.14 7.76 2.14
N ILE A 90 -14.81 7.74 2.08
CA ILE A 90 -14.07 7.19 0.94
C ILE A 90 -14.35 5.70 0.78
N LEU A 91 -14.32 4.94 1.87
CA LEU A 91 -14.60 3.50 1.84
C LEU A 91 -16.06 3.23 1.46
N ARG A 92 -17.05 3.90 2.09
CA ARG A 92 -18.47 3.78 1.70
C ARG A 92 -18.70 3.99 0.21
N ARG A 93 -18.06 5.01 -0.40
CA ARG A 93 -18.13 5.26 -1.84
C ARG A 93 -17.52 4.14 -2.68
N LEU A 94 -16.40 3.58 -2.21
CA LEU A 94 -15.71 2.48 -2.89
C LEU A 94 -16.53 1.18 -2.86
N LYS A 95 -17.28 0.93 -1.78
CA LYS A 95 -18.09 -0.30 -1.58
C LYS A 95 -18.91 -0.70 -2.80
N ASN A 96 -19.63 0.26 -3.39
CA ASN A 96 -20.51 0.03 -4.54
C ASN A 96 -19.76 -0.35 -5.83
N ASN A 97 -18.46 -0.04 -5.89
CA ASN A 97 -17.60 -0.30 -7.05
C ASN A 97 -16.65 -1.49 -6.79
N TRP A 98 -16.68 -2.11 -5.61
CA TRP A 98 -15.72 -3.15 -5.25
C TRP A 98 -15.85 -4.38 -6.15
N ASN A 99 -17.07 -4.86 -6.37
CA ASN A 99 -17.34 -6.06 -7.18
C ASN A 99 -17.65 -5.74 -8.65
N ASN A 100 -17.89 -4.48 -9.00
CA ASN A 100 -18.30 -4.05 -10.34
C ASN A 100 -17.55 -2.76 -10.72
N PHE A 101 -16.23 -2.85 -10.83
CA PHE A 101 -15.37 -1.68 -11.00
C PHE A 101 -15.36 -1.14 -12.43
N ASN A 102 -15.62 -1.99 -13.42
CA ASN A 102 -15.65 -1.60 -14.83
C ASN A 102 -16.93 -2.09 -15.53
N SER A 103 -17.13 -1.62 -16.77
CA SER A 103 -18.29 -1.98 -17.59
C SER A 103 -18.35 -3.47 -17.97
N SER A 104 -17.25 -4.21 -17.82
CA SER A 104 -17.17 -5.65 -18.06
C SER A 104 -17.52 -6.49 -16.83
N GLY A 105 -17.89 -5.87 -15.70
CA GLY A 105 -18.23 -6.57 -14.45
C GLY A 105 -17.02 -7.12 -13.69
N GLU A 106 -15.81 -6.65 -14.00
CA GLU A 106 -14.61 -7.02 -13.25
C GLU A 106 -14.60 -6.31 -11.89
N SER A 107 -14.29 -7.06 -10.83
CA SER A 107 -14.08 -6.49 -9.50
C SER A 107 -12.79 -5.68 -9.41
N LEU A 108 -12.74 -4.71 -8.50
CA LEU A 108 -11.55 -3.91 -8.25
C LEU A 108 -10.33 -4.79 -7.86
N PRO A 109 -10.46 -5.78 -6.95
CA PRO A 109 -9.32 -6.66 -6.64
C PRO A 109 -8.82 -7.46 -7.84
N GLN A 110 -9.70 -8.00 -8.68
CA GLN A 110 -9.30 -8.68 -9.93
C GLN A 110 -8.49 -7.76 -10.85
N LYS A 111 -8.97 -6.52 -11.03
CA LYS A 111 -8.28 -5.55 -11.87
C LYS A 111 -6.90 -5.18 -11.34
N ILE A 112 -6.76 -5.02 -10.02
CA ILE A 112 -5.50 -4.72 -9.34
C ILE A 112 -4.55 -5.92 -9.39
N ASN A 113 -5.02 -7.15 -9.14
CA ASN A 113 -4.20 -8.37 -9.12
C ASN A 113 -3.42 -8.57 -10.43
N LYS A 114 -4.00 -8.14 -11.56
CA LYS A 114 -3.35 -8.17 -12.88
C LYS A 114 -2.10 -7.30 -12.95
N ILE A 115 -1.97 -6.30 -12.07
CA ILE A 115 -0.80 -5.42 -11.96
C ILE A 115 0.24 -6.11 -11.07
N ARG A 116 0.87 -7.15 -11.64
CA ARG A 116 1.99 -7.87 -11.02
C ARG A 116 3.29 -7.10 -11.26
N ARG A 117 3.42 -5.97 -10.57
CA ARG A 117 4.56 -5.05 -10.58
C ARG A 117 4.94 -4.70 -9.14
N CYS A 118 6.22 -4.41 -8.90
CA CYS A 118 6.66 -3.70 -7.70
C CYS A 118 7.02 -2.26 -8.05
N PHE A 119 7.28 -1.47 -7.02
CA PHE A 119 7.73 -0.08 -7.11
C PHE A 119 8.87 0.12 -8.13
N PHE A 120 9.84 -0.79 -8.16
CA PHE A 120 11.03 -0.72 -9.00
C PHE A 120 10.81 -1.17 -10.46
N CYS A 121 9.62 -1.64 -10.84
CA CYS A 121 9.37 -1.90 -12.25
C CYS A 121 9.38 -0.59 -13.06
N ASN A 122 9.89 -0.66 -14.29
CA ASN A 122 10.05 0.52 -15.16
C ASN A 122 8.72 1.23 -15.46
N ASP A 123 7.63 0.48 -15.53
CA ASP A 123 6.28 0.84 -15.98
C ASP A 123 5.22 0.85 -14.85
N SER A 124 5.63 0.62 -13.58
CA SER A 124 4.70 0.41 -12.45
C SER A 124 3.68 1.55 -12.28
N PHE A 125 4.15 2.79 -12.26
CA PHE A 125 3.30 3.98 -12.12
C PHE A 125 2.44 4.26 -13.34
N GLU A 126 2.94 3.96 -14.54
CA GLU A 126 2.18 4.14 -15.78
C GLU A 126 0.96 3.21 -15.83
N ILE A 127 1.16 1.94 -15.50
CA ILE A 127 0.10 0.93 -15.51
C ILE A 127 -0.97 1.20 -14.43
N THR A 128 -0.56 1.67 -13.26
CA THR A 128 -1.49 1.97 -12.15
C THR A 128 -2.27 3.27 -12.35
N LYS A 129 -1.74 4.21 -13.14
CA LYS A 129 -2.28 5.57 -13.29
C LYS A 129 -3.77 5.62 -13.59
N ASN A 130 -4.24 4.87 -14.59
CA ASN A 130 -5.64 4.93 -15.01
C ASN A 130 -6.58 4.45 -13.90
N ILE A 131 -6.22 3.37 -13.20
CA ILE A 131 -7.02 2.85 -12.09
C ILE A 131 -7.02 3.82 -10.91
N ILE A 132 -5.89 4.47 -10.64
CA ILE A 132 -5.80 5.52 -9.62
C ILE A 132 -6.76 6.69 -9.94
N GLU A 133 -6.83 7.13 -11.20
CA GLU A 133 -7.75 8.19 -11.62
C GLU A 133 -9.22 7.74 -11.54
N ASP A 134 -9.53 6.49 -11.92
CA ASP A 134 -10.85 5.90 -11.73
C ASP A 134 -11.25 5.92 -10.23
N ILE A 135 -10.36 5.47 -9.33
CA ILE A 135 -10.58 5.50 -7.88
C ILE A 135 -10.79 6.94 -7.38
N LYS A 136 -9.96 7.89 -7.84
CA LYS A 136 -10.10 9.32 -7.47
C LYS A 136 -11.47 9.87 -7.88
N SER A 137 -11.99 9.47 -9.04
CA SER A 137 -13.31 9.89 -9.53
C SER A 137 -14.45 9.39 -8.64
N ILE A 138 -14.32 8.18 -8.08
CA ILE A 138 -15.29 7.56 -7.18
C ILE A 138 -15.27 8.24 -5.81
N VAL A 139 -14.08 8.40 -5.23
CA VAL A 139 -13.98 8.77 -3.81
C VAL A 139 -14.00 10.28 -3.58
N ARG A 140 -13.77 11.10 -4.62
CA ARG A 140 -13.82 12.59 -4.73
C ARG A 140 -13.07 13.43 -3.68
N ASN A 141 -12.83 12.93 -2.47
CA ASN A 141 -12.09 13.58 -1.41
C ASN A 141 -10.57 13.37 -1.63
N SER A 142 -9.77 14.40 -1.40
CA SER A 142 -8.30 14.34 -1.43
C SER A 142 -7.69 14.21 -0.03
N GLY A 143 -6.39 13.89 0.04
CA GLY A 143 -5.61 13.88 1.28
C GLY A 143 -5.25 12.50 1.81
N VAL A 144 -4.83 12.46 3.07
CA VAL A 144 -4.17 11.32 3.73
C VAL A 144 -4.95 10.01 3.62
N TYR A 145 -6.28 10.02 3.81
CA TYR A 145 -7.07 8.79 3.72
C TYR A 145 -7.17 8.22 2.30
N ARG A 146 -7.16 9.09 1.28
CA ARG A 146 -7.09 8.65 -0.13
C ARG A 146 -5.73 8.04 -0.43
N SER A 147 -4.65 8.67 0.03
CA SER A 147 -3.29 8.11 -0.09
C SER A 147 -3.18 6.73 0.58
N LYS A 148 -3.68 6.61 1.82
CA LYS A 148 -3.77 5.32 2.53
C LYS A 148 -4.60 4.29 1.78
N LEU A 149 -5.73 4.67 1.17
CA LEU A 149 -6.52 3.76 0.34
C LEU A 149 -5.75 3.30 -0.89
N ILE A 150 -5.24 4.23 -1.70
CA ILE A 150 -4.53 3.91 -2.94
C ILE A 150 -3.30 3.05 -2.64
N SER A 151 -2.52 3.37 -1.61
CA SER A 151 -1.40 2.53 -1.19
C SER A 151 -1.85 1.16 -0.73
N SER A 152 -2.98 1.04 -0.01
CA SER A 152 -3.57 -0.26 0.37
C SER A 152 -4.10 -1.04 -0.84
N LEU A 153 -4.38 -0.40 -1.97
CA LEU A 153 -4.75 -1.11 -3.19
C LEU A 153 -3.51 -1.55 -3.99
N PHE A 154 -2.46 -0.72 -4.00
CA PHE A 154 -1.21 -0.98 -4.73
C PHE A 154 -0.01 -1.08 -3.79
N TYR A 155 -0.08 -2.02 -2.85
CA TYR A 155 0.79 -2.08 -1.68
C TYR A 155 2.28 -2.18 -2.00
N ASP A 156 2.65 -2.83 -3.10
CA ASP A 156 4.06 -2.97 -3.50
C ASP A 156 4.58 -1.84 -4.39
N ILE A 157 3.72 -0.89 -4.79
CA ILE A 157 4.01 0.14 -5.78
C ILE A 157 3.84 1.56 -5.22
N ILE A 158 2.80 1.81 -4.43
CA ILE A 158 2.41 3.17 -4.04
C ILE A 158 2.83 3.44 -2.59
N ILE A 159 3.64 4.48 -2.42
CA ILE A 159 4.09 4.94 -1.10
C ILE A 159 2.94 5.70 -0.44
N PRO A 160 2.53 5.34 0.79
CA PRO A 160 1.52 6.05 1.53
C PRO A 160 2.09 7.39 2.02
N PHE A 161 1.22 8.29 2.45
CA PHE A 161 1.64 9.38 3.30
C PHE A 161 0.58 9.70 4.36
N ASP A 162 1.04 10.15 5.52
CA ASP A 162 0.23 10.88 6.48
C ASP A 162 0.62 12.35 6.48
N THR A 163 0.13 13.14 7.43
CA THR A 163 0.47 14.57 7.49
C THR A 163 1.97 14.79 7.65
N GLU A 164 2.62 14.01 8.50
CA GLU A 164 4.04 14.19 8.81
C GLU A 164 4.94 13.72 7.66
N SER A 165 4.68 12.54 7.10
CA SER A 165 5.46 12.05 5.96
C SER A 165 5.20 12.84 4.68
N ARG A 166 4.02 13.43 4.52
CA ARG A 166 3.73 14.39 3.43
C ARG A 166 4.62 15.62 3.54
N ASP A 167 4.64 16.26 4.70
CA ASP A 167 5.40 17.50 4.91
C ASP A 167 6.92 17.21 4.72
N ARG A 168 7.40 16.02 5.09
CA ARG A 168 8.79 15.59 4.84
C ARG A 168 9.09 15.37 3.36
N GLN A 169 8.21 14.68 2.64
CA GLN A 169 8.34 14.50 1.20
C GLN A 169 8.40 15.86 0.48
N GLU A 170 7.53 16.79 0.85
CA GLU A 170 7.52 18.16 0.31
C GLU A 170 8.82 18.92 0.63
N ASN A 171 9.34 18.80 1.85
CA ASN A 171 10.62 19.40 2.24
C ASN A 171 11.82 18.83 1.47
N CYS A 172 11.72 17.60 0.98
CA CYS A 172 12.72 16.98 0.10
C CYS A 172 12.47 17.28 -1.39
N GLY A 173 11.44 18.07 -1.73
CA GLY A 173 11.14 18.47 -3.10
C GLY A 173 10.28 17.49 -3.89
N TYR A 174 9.69 16.48 -3.24
CA TYR A 174 8.77 15.54 -3.88
C TYR A 174 7.32 15.99 -3.74
N ASN A 175 6.49 15.61 -4.70
CA ASN A 175 5.04 15.78 -4.62
C ASN A 175 4.37 14.51 -4.07
N PRO A 176 3.77 14.53 -2.86
CA PRO A 176 3.16 13.36 -2.25
C PRO A 176 1.97 12.79 -3.06
N GLU A 177 1.25 13.63 -3.80
CA GLU A 177 0.15 13.20 -4.68
C GLU A 177 0.65 12.47 -5.95
N LYS A 178 1.98 12.35 -6.14
CA LYS A 178 2.63 11.47 -7.13
C LYS A 178 2.99 10.10 -6.56
N TYR A 179 2.65 9.82 -5.30
CA TYR A 179 2.66 8.48 -4.70
C TYR A 179 4.01 7.75 -4.74
N GLY A 180 5.13 8.49 -4.76
CA GLY A 180 6.47 7.90 -4.82
C GLY A 180 7.11 7.88 -6.20
N LEU A 181 6.42 8.31 -7.27
CA LEU A 181 6.98 8.30 -8.62
C LEU A 181 8.30 9.06 -8.71
N GLU A 182 8.36 10.26 -8.14
CA GLU A 182 9.54 11.13 -8.18
C GLU A 182 10.67 10.58 -7.30
N MET A 183 10.32 9.86 -6.23
CA MET A 183 11.26 9.22 -5.31
C MET A 183 11.88 7.94 -5.90
N ARG A 184 11.33 7.43 -7.02
CA ARG A 184 11.81 6.17 -7.62
C ARG A 184 13.27 6.23 -8.02
N LYS A 185 13.70 7.38 -8.56
CA LYS A 185 15.08 7.57 -8.98
C LYS A 185 16.05 7.38 -7.80
N ASP A 186 15.78 8.03 -6.68
CA ASP A 186 16.67 7.99 -5.52
C ASP A 186 16.67 6.61 -4.84
N ALA A 187 15.52 5.94 -4.81
CA ALA A 187 15.44 4.56 -4.34
C ALA A 187 16.20 3.57 -5.24
N LEU A 188 16.19 3.76 -6.57
CA LEU A 188 16.99 2.97 -7.51
C LEU A 188 18.48 3.23 -7.32
N GLU A 189 18.89 4.50 -7.18
CA GLU A 189 20.28 4.86 -6.93
C GLU A 189 20.78 4.27 -5.60
N PHE A 190 19.94 4.27 -4.57
CA PHE A 190 20.23 3.60 -3.30
C PHE A 190 20.47 2.09 -3.47
N LEU A 191 19.58 1.37 -4.17
CA LEU A 191 19.73 -0.06 -4.44
C LEU A 191 21.06 -0.37 -5.13
N ILE A 192 21.36 0.37 -6.21
CA ILE A 192 22.57 0.18 -7.01
C ILE A 192 23.82 0.47 -6.18
N LYS A 193 23.84 1.60 -5.47
CA LYS A 193 24.98 2.03 -4.66
C LYS A 193 25.30 1.01 -3.56
N ASN A 194 24.27 0.42 -2.95
CA ASN A 194 24.43 -0.57 -1.88
C ASN A 194 24.52 -2.01 -2.39
N LYS A 195 24.46 -2.23 -3.71
CA LYS A 195 24.53 -3.55 -4.37
C LYS A 195 23.49 -4.55 -3.83
N LEU A 196 22.29 -4.05 -3.56
CA LEU A 196 21.20 -4.87 -3.05
C LEU A 196 20.34 -5.40 -4.20
N SER A 197 19.99 -6.67 -4.11
CA SER A 197 18.82 -7.19 -4.82
C SER A 197 17.54 -6.60 -4.25
N ILE A 198 16.44 -6.70 -5.00
CA ILE A 198 15.13 -6.27 -4.53
C ILE A 198 14.69 -7.11 -3.33
N ASP A 199 14.95 -8.41 -3.34
CA ASP A 199 14.55 -9.26 -2.22
C ASP A 199 15.37 -8.99 -0.96
N GLU A 200 16.66 -8.63 -1.07
CA GLU A 200 17.44 -8.10 0.06
C GLU A 200 16.88 -6.76 0.55
N PHE A 201 16.49 -5.87 -0.37
CA PHE A 201 15.88 -4.59 -0.02
C PHE A 201 14.58 -4.74 0.78
N ARG A 202 13.74 -5.71 0.42
CA ARG A 202 12.51 -6.05 1.18
C ARG A 202 12.79 -6.52 2.61
N ASN A 203 14.02 -6.92 2.92
CA ASN A 203 14.43 -7.37 4.24
C ASN A 203 15.20 -6.29 5.05
N LEU A 204 15.38 -5.09 4.51
CA LEU A 204 15.95 -3.96 5.28
C LEU A 204 15.02 -3.43 6.38
N ASP A 205 13.74 -3.82 6.32
CA ASP A 205 12.75 -3.44 7.31
C ASP A 205 12.84 -4.31 8.56
N ASP A 206 13.39 -3.75 9.64
CA ASP A 206 13.58 -4.41 10.93
C ASP A 206 12.28 -4.54 11.76
N ALA A 207 11.15 -4.02 11.27
CA ALA A 207 9.87 -4.12 11.96
C ALA A 207 9.45 -5.58 12.23
N LYS A 208 9.90 -6.50 11.36
CA LYS A 208 9.70 -7.94 11.47
C LYS A 208 10.13 -8.52 12.80
N GLU A 209 11.19 -8.00 13.41
CA GLU A 209 11.77 -8.60 14.62
C GLU A 209 11.31 -7.93 15.90
N LYS A 210 10.80 -6.68 15.83
CA LYS A 210 10.57 -5.84 17.02
C LYS A 210 9.12 -5.50 17.31
N TYR A 211 8.25 -5.49 16.30
CA TYR A 211 6.91 -4.88 16.43
C TYR A 211 5.76 -5.73 15.92
N TRP A 212 6.05 -6.85 15.25
CA TRP A 212 5.01 -7.75 14.77
C TRP A 212 4.48 -8.59 15.94
N ASP A 213 3.19 -8.90 15.91
CA ASP A 213 2.54 -9.76 16.91
C ASP A 213 3.17 -11.16 16.86
N ASP A 214 3.38 -11.81 18.00
CA ASP A 214 4.16 -13.06 18.09
C ASP A 214 3.54 -14.20 17.27
N GLU A 215 2.21 -14.18 17.10
CA GLU A 215 1.45 -15.12 16.25
C GLU A 215 1.81 -14.98 14.76
N TYR A 216 2.25 -13.79 14.32
CA TYR A 216 2.59 -13.46 12.94
C TYR A 216 4.07 -13.07 12.76
N ASN A 217 4.87 -13.05 13.84
CA ASN A 217 6.33 -12.91 13.82
C ASN A 217 6.99 -14.03 13.00
N GLN A 218 6.31 -15.17 12.88
CA GLN A 218 6.77 -16.27 12.05
C GLN A 218 6.28 -16.09 10.61
N SER A 219 7.23 -15.75 9.73
CA SER A 219 7.19 -16.00 8.28
C SER A 219 6.25 -15.15 7.42
N ILE A 220 6.65 -13.91 7.15
CA ILE A 220 6.52 -13.44 5.76
C ILE A 220 7.81 -13.84 5.03
N PRO A 221 7.82 -14.97 4.31
CA PRO A 221 9.04 -15.56 3.75
C PRO A 221 9.74 -14.64 2.74
N TYR A 222 9.03 -13.67 2.18
CA TYR A 222 9.48 -12.87 1.03
C TYR A 222 9.74 -11.39 1.35
N GLY A 223 10.05 -11.05 2.61
CA GLY A 223 10.27 -9.64 2.96
C GLY A 223 8.98 -8.83 3.11
N THR A 224 9.09 -7.53 3.38
CA THR A 224 7.94 -6.61 3.32
C THR A 224 7.74 -6.09 1.87
N VAL A 225 6.74 -5.24 1.66
CA VAL A 225 6.54 -4.58 0.37
C VAL A 225 7.53 -3.43 0.13
N CYS A 226 7.97 -3.25 -1.11
CA CYS A 226 8.97 -2.25 -1.48
C CYS A 226 8.54 -0.84 -1.08
N SER A 227 7.27 -0.49 -1.28
CA SER A 227 6.76 0.84 -0.94
C SER A 227 6.90 1.18 0.54
N ARG A 228 6.76 0.19 1.44
CA ARG A 228 6.83 0.35 2.90
C ARG A 228 8.27 0.46 3.37
N VAL A 229 9.20 -0.27 2.73
CA VAL A 229 10.63 -0.06 2.96
C VAL A 229 11.02 1.37 2.60
N ILE A 230 10.58 1.86 1.44
CA ILE A 230 10.94 3.22 0.98
C ILE A 230 10.33 4.29 1.88
N ASP A 231 9.04 4.16 2.21
CA ASP A 231 8.38 5.07 3.16
C ASP A 231 9.24 5.23 4.42
N LYS A 232 9.68 4.13 5.02
CA LYS A 232 10.48 4.13 6.26
C LYS A 232 11.90 4.64 6.09
N LEU A 233 12.64 4.10 5.13
CA LEU A 233 14.06 4.38 5.02
C LEU A 233 14.31 5.86 4.74
N PHE A 234 13.39 6.50 4.02
CA PHE A 234 13.59 7.85 3.53
C PHE A 234 12.68 8.90 4.23
N TYR A 235 11.49 8.52 4.72
CA TYR A 235 10.48 9.50 5.18
C TYR A 235 9.76 9.14 6.48
N GLY A 236 9.90 7.91 6.97
CA GLY A 236 9.34 7.42 8.23
C GLY A 236 10.26 7.79 9.38
N TRP A 237 10.27 9.06 9.73
CA TRP A 237 10.92 9.61 10.92
C TRP A 237 10.02 10.64 11.54
#